data_AF-A0AAW0IFM3-F1
#
_entry.id   AF-A0AAW0IFM3-F1
#
_cell.length_a   1.000
_cell.length_b   1.000
_cell.length_c   1.000
_cell.angle_alpha   90.00
_cell.angle_beta   90.00
_cell.angle_gamma   90.00
#
_symmetry.space_group_name_H-M   'P 1'
#
loop_
_entity.id
_entity.type
_entity.pdbx_description
1 polymer ?
#
loop_
_entity_poly.entity_id
_entity_poly.type
_entity_poly.pdbx_seq_one_letter_code
_entity_poly.pdbx_strand_id
1 'polypeptide(L)'
;MMESMIKKPHPTRAEGSDMANEVLDGADCIKLSGETAKGDHPLEAVGIQHLIAHEAESAIYYLQLFEELRRWHLMPATPQKLLPWVLWRPLSSAAMGPLSCSPSLAGVLTRWPVQDAWAEDVDLRVNLAMNVGKARDFFNKEIVVIVLTGWSPGSDFTNTMRVVPQS
;
A
#
# COMPACT_ATOMS: atom_id res chain seq x y z
N MET A 1 -1.70 -21.96 -5.21
CA MET A 1 -1.82 -21.72 -3.75
C MET A 1 -3.01 -22.45 -3.16
N MET A 2 -4.17 -22.41 -3.80
CA MET A 2 -5.35 -23.21 -3.42
C MET A 2 -5.67 -24.17 -4.58
N GLU A 3 -4.72 -25.02 -4.93
CA GLU A 3 -4.80 -25.90 -6.11
C GLU A 3 -6.02 -26.83 -6.05
N SER A 4 -6.40 -27.28 -4.85
CA SER A 4 -7.59 -28.11 -4.66
C SER A 4 -8.88 -27.41 -5.08
N MET A 5 -8.91 -26.07 -5.07
CA MET A 5 -10.07 -25.28 -5.45
C MET A 5 -10.32 -25.25 -6.97
N ILE A 6 -9.40 -25.76 -7.78
CA ILE A 6 -9.63 -25.93 -9.22
C ILE A 6 -10.83 -26.84 -9.48
N LYS A 7 -11.03 -27.86 -8.64
CA LYS A 7 -12.10 -28.87 -8.79
C LYS A 7 -13.10 -28.92 -7.63
N LYS A 8 -12.80 -28.23 -6.53
CA LYS A 8 -13.61 -28.27 -5.30
C LYS A 8 -13.97 -26.85 -4.87
N PRO A 9 -15.13 -26.63 -4.24
CA PRO A 9 -15.52 -25.30 -3.81
C PRO A 9 -14.82 -24.82 -2.52
N HIS A 10 -14.02 -25.68 -1.86
CA HIS A 10 -13.35 -25.34 -0.59
C HIS A 10 -11.88 -25.79 -0.63
N PRO A 11 -10.94 -24.98 -0.11
CA PRO A 11 -9.55 -25.37 -0.02
C PRO A 11 -9.35 -26.41 1.09
N THR A 12 -8.21 -27.07 1.06
CA THR A 12 -7.76 -27.89 2.18
C THR A 12 -7.31 -27.00 3.34
N ARG A 13 -7.31 -27.57 4.56
CA ARG A 13 -6.79 -26.86 5.73
C ARG A 13 -5.32 -26.45 5.55
N ALA A 14 -4.52 -27.27 4.89
CA ALA A 14 -3.12 -26.97 4.61
C ALA A 14 -2.98 -25.74 3.72
N GLU A 15 -3.67 -25.69 2.58
CA GLU A 15 -3.63 -24.54 1.66
C GLU A 15 -4.10 -23.25 2.32
N GLY A 16 -5.14 -23.32 3.17
CA GLY A 16 -5.61 -22.15 3.92
C GLY A 16 -4.58 -21.64 4.92
N SER A 17 -3.92 -22.55 5.64
CA SER A 17 -2.84 -22.20 6.59
C SER A 17 -1.58 -21.69 5.89
N ASP A 18 -1.21 -22.26 4.75
CA ASP A 18 -0.06 -21.80 3.95
C ASP A 18 -0.29 -20.37 3.45
N MET A 19 -1.50 -20.06 2.98
CA MET A 19 -1.88 -18.71 2.57
C MET A 19 -1.87 -17.71 3.73
N ALA A 20 -2.41 -18.09 4.89
CA ALA A 20 -2.37 -17.21 6.06
C ALA A 20 -0.92 -16.92 6.49
N ASN A 21 -0.04 -17.92 6.46
CA ASN A 21 1.36 -17.76 6.82
C ASN A 21 2.10 -16.81 5.87
N GLU A 22 1.86 -16.88 4.56
CA GLU A 22 2.49 -15.93 3.63
C GLU A 22 2.10 -14.47 3.93
N VAL A 23 0.85 -14.23 4.33
CA VAL A 23 0.40 -12.90 4.75
C VAL A 23 1.10 -12.47 6.05
N LEU A 24 1.20 -13.37 7.03
CA LEU A 24 1.87 -13.10 8.30
C LEU A 24 3.39 -12.88 8.15
N ASP A 25 4.00 -13.53 7.16
CA ASP A 25 5.41 -13.35 6.81
C ASP A 25 5.69 -11.98 6.13
N GLY A 26 4.63 -11.24 5.79
CA GLY A 26 4.72 -9.88 5.24
C GLY A 26 4.71 -9.83 3.72
N ALA A 27 4.08 -10.80 3.04
CA ALA A 27 3.88 -10.72 1.60
C ALA A 27 2.90 -9.59 1.22
N ASP A 28 3.35 -8.66 0.37
CA ASP A 28 2.49 -7.57 -0.14
C ASP A 28 1.36 -8.08 -1.05
N CYS A 29 1.60 -9.20 -1.74
CA CYS A 29 0.70 -9.76 -2.74
C CYS A 29 0.72 -11.28 -2.71
N ILE A 30 -0.47 -11.89 -2.74
CA ILE A 30 -0.68 -13.33 -2.90
C ILE A 30 -1.37 -13.61 -4.25
N LYS A 31 -0.93 -14.66 -4.96
CA LYS A 31 -1.31 -14.92 -6.36
C LYS A 31 -2.17 -16.18 -6.52
N LEU A 32 -3.24 -16.05 -7.29
CA LEU A 32 -3.96 -17.17 -7.90
C LEU A 32 -3.50 -17.36 -9.36
N SER A 33 -3.35 -18.62 -9.76
CA SER A 33 -2.91 -19.00 -11.11
C SER A 33 -3.95 -19.89 -11.77
N GLY A 34 -3.84 -21.22 -11.62
CA GLY A 34 -4.75 -22.18 -12.23
C GLY A 34 -6.18 -22.07 -11.68
N GLU A 35 -6.29 -21.64 -10.42
CA GLU A 35 -7.53 -21.48 -9.68
C GLU A 35 -8.48 -20.47 -10.36
N THR A 36 -7.95 -19.34 -10.82
CA THR A 36 -8.74 -18.29 -11.49
C THR A 36 -8.72 -18.41 -13.02
N ALA A 37 -7.66 -19.00 -13.59
CA ALA A 37 -7.52 -19.09 -15.04
C ALA A 37 -8.36 -20.21 -15.67
N LYS A 38 -8.46 -21.37 -15.00
CA LYS A 38 -9.13 -22.56 -15.52
C LYS A 38 -9.89 -23.36 -14.44
N GLY A 39 -10.04 -22.81 -13.24
CA GLY A 39 -10.77 -23.48 -12.16
C GLY A 39 -12.28 -23.43 -12.36
N ASP A 40 -12.96 -24.44 -11.82
CA ASP A 40 -14.43 -24.54 -11.84
C ASP A 40 -15.09 -23.55 -10.85
N HIS A 41 -14.31 -23.02 -9.88
CA HIS A 41 -14.77 -22.15 -8.79
C HIS A 41 -13.91 -20.87 -8.62
N PRO A 42 -13.79 -20.01 -9.65
CA PRO A 42 -12.88 -18.87 -9.62
C PRO A 42 -13.33 -17.75 -8.67
N LEU A 43 -14.65 -17.55 -8.50
CA LEU A 43 -15.18 -16.51 -7.62
C LEU A 43 -15.04 -16.90 -6.14
N GLU A 44 -15.30 -18.17 -5.83
CA GLU A 44 -15.14 -18.74 -4.50
C GLU A 44 -13.66 -18.74 -4.10
N ALA A 45 -12.75 -19.04 -5.02
CA ALA A 45 -11.31 -18.95 -4.77
C ALA A 45 -10.90 -17.52 -4.36
N VAL A 46 -11.33 -16.49 -5.09
CA VAL A 46 -11.03 -15.10 -4.74
C VAL A 46 -11.70 -14.69 -3.43
N GLY A 47 -12.95 -15.10 -3.20
CA GLY A 47 -13.69 -14.81 -1.98
C GLY A 47 -13.03 -15.42 -0.74
N ILE A 48 -12.64 -16.69 -0.80
CA ILE A 48 -11.94 -17.36 0.29
C ILE A 48 -10.56 -16.76 0.51
N GLN A 49 -9.83 -16.43 -0.55
CA GLN A 49 -8.55 -15.73 -0.44
C GLN A 49 -8.68 -14.40 0.30
N HIS A 50 -9.70 -13.59 -0.03
CA HIS A 50 -9.95 -12.33 0.65
C HIS A 50 -10.23 -12.53 2.15
N LEU A 51 -11.04 -13.54 2.50
CA LEU A 51 -11.36 -13.84 3.90
C LEU A 51 -10.13 -14.28 4.69
N ILE A 52 -9.29 -15.15 4.12
CA ILE A 52 -8.06 -15.62 4.76
C ILE A 52 -7.09 -14.45 4.97
N ALA A 53 -6.89 -13.61 3.94
CA ALA A 53 -6.02 -12.45 4.05
C ALA A 53 -6.51 -11.46 5.13
N HIS A 54 -7.82 -11.17 5.14
CA HIS A 54 -8.42 -10.29 6.15
C HIS A 54 -8.23 -10.82 7.59
N GLU A 55 -8.41 -12.13 7.79
CA GLU A 55 -8.21 -12.75 9.11
C GLU A 55 -6.73 -12.74 9.51
N ALA A 56 -5.83 -13.05 8.57
CA ALA A 56 -4.39 -13.03 8.80
C ALA A 56 -3.90 -11.62 9.15
N GLU A 57 -4.31 -10.59 8.41
CA GLU A 57 -4.01 -9.19 8.69
C GLU A 57 -4.50 -8.75 10.07
N SER A 58 -5.68 -9.21 10.48
CA SER A 58 -6.27 -8.92 11.80
C SER A 58 -5.47 -9.54 12.95
N ALA A 59 -4.69 -10.60 12.69
CA ALA A 59 -3.84 -11.26 13.68
C ALA A 59 -2.44 -10.64 13.82
N ILE A 60 -2.06 -9.70 12.95
CA ILE A 60 -0.74 -9.05 12.99
C ILE A 60 -0.67 -8.03 14.13
N TYR A 61 0.36 -8.14 14.98
CA TYR A 61 0.63 -7.14 16.00
C TYR A 61 1.49 -5.98 15.44
N TYR A 62 0.83 -5.02 14.79
CA TYR A 62 1.49 -3.93 14.06
C TYR A 62 2.44 -3.06 14.89
N LEU A 63 2.15 -2.85 16.18
CA LEU A 63 3.01 -2.03 17.05
C LEU A 63 4.39 -2.66 17.21
N GLN A 64 4.44 -3.96 17.54
CA GLN A 64 5.71 -4.67 17.66
C GLN A 64 6.43 -4.78 16.32
N LEU A 65 5.69 -5.11 15.24
CA LEU A 65 6.26 -5.17 13.90
C LEU A 65 6.92 -3.83 13.51
N PHE A 66 6.25 -2.71 13.77
CA PHE A 66 6.79 -1.37 13.52
C PHE A 66 8.04 -1.09 14.36
N GLU A 67 8.04 -1.45 15.65
CA GLU A 67 9.19 -1.26 16.53
C GLU A 67 10.40 -2.09 16.11
N GLU A 68 10.17 -3.34 15.70
CA GLU A 68 11.20 -4.23 15.17
C GLU A 68 11.79 -3.65 13.89
N LEU A 69 10.95 -3.31 12.90
CA LEU A 69 11.38 -2.68 11.65
C LEU A 69 12.15 -1.39 11.91
N ARG A 70 11.71 -0.55 12.85
CA ARG A 70 12.42 0.68 13.24
C ARG A 70 13.79 0.37 13.85
N ARG A 71 13.89 -0.67 14.69
CA ARG A 71 15.13 -1.06 15.37
C ARG A 71 16.20 -1.53 14.39
N TRP A 72 15.82 -2.27 13.34
CA TRP A 72 16.75 -2.71 12.30
C TRP A 72 17.36 -1.53 11.50
N HIS A 73 16.75 -0.34 11.55
CA HIS A 73 17.16 0.82 10.75
C HIS A 73 17.90 1.93 11.52
N LEU A 74 18.59 1.60 12.62
CA LEU A 74 19.43 2.54 13.39
C LEU A 74 20.77 2.87 12.68
N MET A 75 20.70 3.56 11.54
CA MET A 75 21.74 4.50 11.10
C MET A 75 21.19 5.91 11.37
N PRO A 76 22.02 6.95 11.64
CA PRO A 76 21.51 8.31 11.75
C PRO A 76 20.89 8.69 10.40
N ALA A 77 19.58 8.50 10.28
CA ALA A 77 18.82 8.88 9.12
C ALA A 77 18.88 10.40 9.07
N THR A 78 19.56 10.93 8.05
CA THR A 78 19.23 12.29 7.61
C THR A 78 17.72 12.35 7.40
N PRO A 79 17.06 13.51 7.58
CA PRO A 79 15.60 13.64 7.44
C PRO A 79 15.04 13.03 6.14
N GLN A 80 15.89 12.88 5.11
CA GLN A 80 15.58 12.29 3.81
C GLN A 80 15.52 10.75 3.78
N LYS A 81 16.16 10.03 4.70
CA LYS A 81 16.28 8.56 4.67
C LYS A 81 15.22 7.79 5.48
N LEU A 82 14.26 8.49 6.08
CA LEU A 82 13.13 7.82 6.75
C LEU A 82 12.05 7.32 5.77
N LEU A 83 12.11 7.74 4.49
CA LEU A 83 11.09 7.44 3.47
C LEU A 83 11.55 6.71 2.18
N PRO A 84 12.75 6.09 2.07
CA PRO A 84 13.04 5.20 0.94
C PRO A 84 13.47 3.81 1.43
N TRP A 85 12.60 3.08 2.14
CA TRP A 85 12.81 1.63 2.36
C TRP A 85 12.16 0.78 1.27
N VAL A 86 11.45 1.42 0.34
CA VAL A 86 11.00 0.80 -0.91
C VAL A 86 11.74 1.47 -2.07
N LEU A 87 12.61 0.69 -2.73
CA LEU A 87 13.11 0.85 -4.10
C LEU A 87 14.57 1.31 -4.35
N TRP A 88 15.42 0.29 -4.45
CA TRP A 88 16.33 -0.04 -5.57
C TRP A 88 17.69 0.69 -5.74
N ARG A 89 18.75 -0.14 -5.68
CA ARG A 89 20.12 0.11 -6.15
C ARG A 89 20.12 0.66 -7.59
N PRO A 90 20.97 1.65 -7.94
CA PRO A 90 21.10 2.05 -9.33
C PRO A 90 21.88 0.97 -10.09
N LEU A 91 21.19 0.25 -10.98
CA LEU A 91 21.83 -0.41 -12.11
C LEU A 91 21.91 0.62 -13.24
N SER A 92 23.12 1.11 -13.44
CA SER A 92 23.71 1.64 -14.67
C SER A 92 22.82 2.38 -15.68
N SER A 93 23.14 3.67 -15.83
CA SER A 93 23.30 4.40 -17.10
C SER A 93 22.14 4.50 -18.09
N ALA A 94 21.81 5.77 -18.39
CA ALA A 94 21.14 6.29 -19.59
C ALA A 94 19.60 6.28 -19.64
N ALA A 95 19.00 7.41 -19.28
CA ALA A 95 18.13 8.21 -20.16
C ALA A 95 17.51 9.36 -19.35
N MET A 96 17.95 10.59 -19.64
CA MET A 96 17.26 11.81 -19.21
C MET A 96 15.97 11.96 -20.01
N GLY A 97 14.84 11.93 -19.31
CA GLY A 97 13.50 12.34 -19.76
C GLY A 97 12.72 12.84 -18.55
N PRO A 98 11.70 13.71 -18.70
CA PRO A 98 11.06 14.39 -17.58
C PRO A 98 10.34 13.36 -16.72
N LEU A 99 10.88 13.12 -15.53
CA LEU A 99 10.37 12.17 -14.55
C LEU A 99 9.01 12.66 -14.03
N SER A 100 7.96 12.11 -14.62
CA SER A 100 6.65 12.03 -13.99
C SER A 100 6.76 11.27 -12.66
N CYS A 101 6.21 11.86 -11.59
CA CYS A 101 5.70 11.21 -10.38
C CYS A 101 6.18 9.77 -10.14
N SER A 102 7.19 9.58 -9.27
CA SER A 102 7.48 8.24 -8.74
C SER A 102 6.30 7.73 -7.90
N PRO A 103 5.73 6.55 -8.21
CA PRO A 103 4.64 5.96 -7.46
C PRO A 103 5.22 5.19 -6.26
N SER A 104 5.64 5.88 -5.20
CA SER A 104 6.20 5.24 -3.99
C SER A 104 5.26 5.24 -2.78
N LEU A 105 4.05 5.77 -2.91
CA LEU A 105 2.94 5.50 -1.99
C LEU A 105 1.76 5.12 -2.87
N ALA A 106 1.06 4.03 -2.56
CA ALA A 106 -0.09 3.52 -3.33
C ALA A 106 -1.05 4.67 -3.69
N GLY A 107 -0.87 5.21 -4.90
CA GLY A 107 -1.50 6.43 -5.36
C GLY A 107 -2.58 6.06 -6.36
N VAL A 108 -3.81 6.44 -6.08
CA VAL A 108 -4.91 6.47 -7.05
C VAL A 108 -4.41 7.21 -8.29
N LEU A 109 -4.07 6.44 -9.34
CA LEU A 109 -3.52 6.91 -10.61
C LEU A 109 -4.60 7.65 -11.38
N THR A 110 -4.81 8.90 -10.99
CA THR A 110 -5.65 9.86 -11.70
C THR A 110 -4.69 10.82 -12.41
N ARG A 111 -4.85 10.92 -13.73
CA ARG A 111 -4.00 11.77 -14.57
C ARG A 111 -4.50 13.21 -14.43
N TRP A 112 -3.85 14.01 -13.56
CA TRP A 112 -4.23 15.39 -13.29
C TRP A 112 -3.51 16.38 -14.20
N PRO A 113 -4.16 17.50 -14.60
CA PRO A 113 -3.46 18.65 -15.14
C PRO A 113 -2.57 19.23 -14.02
N VAL A 114 -1.26 19.31 -14.27
CA VAL A 114 -0.32 19.93 -13.33
C VAL A 114 -0.62 21.43 -13.29
N GLN A 115 -0.94 21.95 -12.11
CA GLN A 115 -1.00 23.40 -11.89
C GLN A 115 0.40 23.97 -11.68
N ASP A 116 0.63 25.21 -12.12
CA ASP A 116 1.93 25.88 -12.03
C ASP A 116 2.34 26.15 -10.57
N ALA A 117 1.38 26.26 -9.65
CA ALA A 117 1.61 26.48 -8.22
C ALA A 117 1.55 25.15 -7.43
N TRP A 118 2.72 24.66 -7.00
CA TRP A 118 2.87 23.41 -6.25
C TRP A 118 1.99 23.33 -4.99
N ALA A 119 1.92 24.41 -4.21
CA ALA A 119 1.13 24.42 -2.96
C ALA A 119 -0.37 24.21 -3.22
N GLU A 120 -0.90 24.83 -4.28
CA GLU A 120 -2.31 24.70 -4.66
C GLU A 120 -2.62 23.29 -5.19
N ASP A 121 -1.74 22.73 -6.03
CA ASP A 121 -1.87 21.36 -6.54
C ASP A 121 -1.87 20.32 -5.39
N VAL A 122 -0.98 20.50 -4.40
CA VAL A 122 -0.92 19.64 -3.21
C VAL A 122 -2.22 19.71 -2.40
N ASP A 123 -2.71 20.92 -2.09
CA ASP A 123 -3.93 21.08 -1.30
C ASP A 123 -5.16 20.54 -2.04
N LEU A 124 -5.21 20.67 -3.38
CA LEU A 124 -6.27 20.08 -4.20
C LEU A 124 -6.25 18.55 -4.15
N ARG A 125 -5.07 17.92 -4.23
CA ARG A 125 -4.94 16.45 -4.13
C ARG A 125 -5.32 15.94 -2.75
N VAL A 126 -4.93 16.65 -1.69
CA VAL A 126 -5.31 16.31 -0.32
C VAL A 126 -6.83 16.41 -0.16
N ASN A 127 -7.44 17.49 -0.62
CA ASN A 127 -8.90 17.66 -0.57
C ASN A 127 -9.64 16.59 -1.37
N LEU A 128 -9.14 16.22 -2.54
CA LEU A 128 -9.68 15.12 -3.32
C LEU A 128 -9.59 13.79 -2.55
N ALA A 129 -8.42 13.46 -2.00
CA ALA A 129 -8.24 12.23 -1.22
C ALA A 129 -9.18 12.19 -0.02
N MET A 130 -9.36 13.32 0.68
CA MET A 130 -10.33 13.46 1.77
C MET A 130 -11.76 13.23 1.28
N ASN A 131 -12.15 13.79 0.13
CA ASN A 131 -13.50 13.61 -0.43
C ASN A 131 -13.74 12.16 -0.88
N VAL A 132 -12.75 11.52 -1.51
CA VAL A 132 -12.84 10.11 -1.90
C VAL A 132 -12.94 9.22 -0.68
N GLY A 133 -12.15 9.46 0.37
CA GLY A 133 -12.24 8.68 1.60
C GLY A 133 -13.56 8.89 2.35
N LYS A 134 -14.12 10.11 2.33
CA LYS A 134 -15.48 10.38 2.84
C LYS A 134 -16.55 9.64 2.03
N ALA A 135 -16.43 9.61 0.70
CA ALA A 135 -17.38 8.93 -0.18
C ALA A 135 -17.33 7.40 -0.07
N ARG A 136 -16.20 6.84 0.37
CA ARG A 136 -15.98 5.40 0.55
C ARG A 136 -16.12 4.93 2.01
N ASP A 137 -16.57 5.81 2.91
CA ASP A 137 -16.69 5.54 4.36
C ASP A 137 -15.36 5.06 5.01
N PHE A 138 -14.22 5.52 4.51
CA PHE A 138 -12.91 5.24 5.12
C PHE A 138 -12.67 6.07 6.39
N PHE A 139 -13.44 7.13 6.62
CA PHE A 139 -13.27 8.02 7.76
C PHE A 139 -14.52 8.08 8.64
N ASN A 140 -14.38 7.64 9.90
CA ASN A 140 -15.38 7.88 10.94
C ASN A 140 -15.16 9.26 11.56
N LYS A 141 -16.23 9.92 12.03
CA LYS A 141 -16.22 11.30 12.56
C LYS A 141 -15.23 11.57 13.71
N GLU A 142 -14.62 10.55 14.28
CA GLU A 142 -13.65 10.64 15.38
C GLU A 142 -12.20 10.32 14.95
N ILE A 143 -11.95 10.12 13.65
CA ILE A 143 -10.63 9.76 13.13
C ILE A 143 -9.82 11.01 12.78
N VAL A 144 -8.53 10.94 13.08
CA VAL A 144 -7.53 11.94 12.69
C VAL A 144 -6.80 11.45 11.44
N VAL A 145 -6.67 12.30 10.44
CA VAL A 145 -5.94 11.98 9.20
C VAL A 145 -4.55 12.60 9.24
N ILE A 146 -3.51 11.79 9.02
CA ILE A 146 -2.13 12.26 8.89
C ILE A 146 -1.82 12.40 7.41
N VAL A 147 -1.42 13.61 6.99
CA VAL A 147 -1.08 13.93 5.61
C VAL A 147 0.43 14.19 5.52
N LEU A 148 1.11 13.45 4.65
CA LEU A 148 2.53 13.62 4.36
C LEU A 148 2.69 14.28 2.99
N THR A 149 3.36 15.43 2.93
CA THR A 149 3.59 16.18 1.69
C THR A 149 5.03 16.70 1.59
N GLY A 150 5.44 17.03 0.37
CA GLY A 150 6.67 17.77 0.13
C GLY A 150 6.42 19.27 -0.03
N TRP A 151 7.36 20.09 0.41
CA TRP A 151 7.26 21.55 0.30
C TRP A 151 7.58 22.08 -1.11
N SER A 152 8.22 21.26 -1.96
CA SER A 152 8.56 21.58 -3.35
C SER A 152 8.45 20.34 -4.25
N PRO A 153 8.28 20.51 -5.58
CA PRO A 153 8.28 19.39 -6.52
C PRO A 153 9.64 18.67 -6.53
N GLY A 154 9.61 17.34 -6.55
CA GLY A 154 10.79 16.48 -6.55
C GLY A 154 10.72 15.37 -5.51
N SER A 155 11.51 14.31 -5.68
CA SER A 155 11.53 13.14 -4.80
C SER A 155 12.10 13.42 -3.40
N ASP A 156 12.87 14.49 -3.25
CA ASP A 156 13.77 14.68 -2.10
C ASP A 156 13.20 15.63 -1.04
N PHE A 157 11.95 16.06 -1.21
CA PHE A 157 11.36 17.16 -0.43
C PHE A 157 10.17 16.76 0.44
N THR A 158 9.85 15.46 0.59
CA THR A 158 8.73 14.95 1.41
C THR A 158 9.04 15.04 2.91
N ASN A 159 8.98 16.25 3.47
CA ASN A 159 9.38 16.55 4.85
C ASN A 159 8.27 17.17 5.71
N THR A 160 7.07 17.35 5.17
CA THR A 160 5.97 18.03 5.85
C THR A 160 4.93 17.00 6.29
N MET A 161 4.63 16.95 7.59
CA MET A 161 3.55 16.15 8.16
C MET A 161 2.49 17.08 8.74
N ARG A 162 1.24 16.91 8.32
CA ARG A 162 0.09 17.67 8.81
C ARG A 162 -0.90 16.72 9.46
N VAL A 163 -1.47 17.13 10.58
CA VAL A 163 -2.53 16.40 11.29
C VAL A 163 -3.84 17.13 11.01
N VAL A 164 -4.75 16.50 10.29
CA VAL A 164 -6.03 17.09 9.87
C VAL A 164 -7.16 16.40 10.64
N PRO A 165 -7.79 17.08 11.61
CA PRO A 165 -8.98 16.54 12.26
C PRO A 165 -10.14 16.54 11.27
N GLN A 166 -10.93 15.46 11.25
CA GLN A 166 -12.15 15.43 10.46
C GLN A 166 -13.23 16.28 11.16
N SER A 167 -13.81 17.22 10.41
CA SER A 167 -15.07 17.90 10.75
C SER A 167 -16.20 17.42 9.84
#